data_AF-A0A7S1YDU9-F1
#
_entry.id   AF-A0A7S1YDU9-F1
#
_cell.length_a   1.000
_cell.length_b   1.000
_cell.length_c   1.000
_cell.angle_alpha   90.00
_cell.angle_beta   90.00
_cell.angle_gamma   90.00
#
_symmetry.space_group_name_H-M   'P 1'
#
loop_
_entity.id
_entity.type
_entity.pdbx_description
1 polymer ?
#
loop_
_entity_poly.entity_id
_entity_poly.type
_entity_poly.pdbx_seq_one_letter_code
_entity_poly.pdbx_strand_id
1 'polypeptide(L)'
;SVLRQVPSTVLWLRGWDTPPAAQATFRLHATLVGVDARRIRFLGVGSADPLDEKRASLHRMARVSVYLDTAVGGDFETVADALWMGTPVVTLAGHTVASRVSLAALDSMCGPDACRLATTNLVDYERRIVNLLESEERRLGLVDRLLSARQHATVFDLRAWTAAFEHGLRAVSASAGMQPREEQA
;
A
#
# COMPACT_ATOMS: atom_id res chain seq x y z
N SER A 1 -1.71 -7.89 19.63
CA SER A 1 -1.80 -8.36 18.23
C SER A 1 -3.24 -8.28 17.76
N VAL A 2 -3.46 -7.60 16.64
CA VAL A 2 -4.77 -7.32 16.01
C VAL A 2 -5.66 -8.55 15.93
N LEU A 3 -5.12 -9.70 15.52
CA LEU A 3 -5.93 -10.93 15.35
C LEU A 3 -6.53 -11.44 16.67
N ARG A 4 -5.90 -11.17 17.82
CA ARG A 4 -6.48 -11.50 19.13
C ARG A 4 -7.58 -10.52 19.53
N GLN A 5 -7.42 -9.24 19.19
CA GLN A 5 -8.39 -8.19 19.53
C GLN A 5 -9.65 -8.28 18.67
N VAL A 6 -9.51 -8.69 17.40
CA VAL A 6 -10.64 -8.83 16.46
C VAL A 6 -10.75 -10.29 16.00
N PRO A 7 -11.53 -11.15 16.70
CA PRO A 7 -11.55 -12.60 16.47
C PRO A 7 -12.07 -13.03 15.08
N SER A 8 -12.90 -12.21 14.43
CA SER A 8 -13.50 -12.49 13.11
C SER A 8 -12.54 -12.25 11.93
N THR A 9 -11.38 -11.61 12.16
CA THR A 9 -10.47 -11.20 11.09
C THR A 9 -9.58 -12.36 10.61
N VAL A 10 -9.22 -12.39 9.34
CA VAL A 10 -8.16 -13.27 8.81
C VAL A 10 -7.01 -12.43 8.27
N LEU A 11 -5.78 -12.94 8.34
CA LEU A 11 -4.61 -12.33 7.74
C LEU A 11 -4.31 -13.01 6.40
N TRP A 12 -4.30 -12.22 5.34
CA TRP A 12 -3.88 -12.65 4.02
C TRP A 12 -2.43 -12.24 3.78
N LEU A 13 -1.61 -13.19 3.36
CA LEU A 13 -0.21 -13.00 3.00
C LEU A 13 0.01 -13.44 1.56
N ARG A 14 0.99 -12.82 0.89
CA ARG A 14 1.49 -13.31 -0.40
C ARG A 14 2.03 -14.74 -0.21
N GLY A 15 1.64 -15.66 -1.08
CA GLY A 15 1.98 -17.09 -0.94
C GLY A 15 2.76 -17.69 -2.09
N TRP A 16 2.73 -17.09 -3.28
CA TRP A 16 3.30 -17.68 -4.49
C TRP A 16 4.84 -17.75 -4.51
N ASP A 17 5.50 -16.83 -3.81
CA ASP A 17 6.94 -16.79 -3.59
C ASP A 17 7.35 -17.24 -2.19
N THR A 18 6.38 -17.58 -1.32
CA THR A 18 6.65 -17.95 0.07
C THR A 18 6.81 -19.47 0.20
N PRO A 19 8.01 -19.99 0.53
CA PRO A 19 8.25 -21.42 0.60
C PRO A 19 7.33 -22.13 1.61
N PRO A 20 6.92 -23.39 1.37
CA PRO A 20 6.05 -24.12 2.30
C PRO A 20 6.55 -24.15 3.75
N ALA A 21 7.87 -24.25 3.95
CA ALA A 21 8.48 -24.19 5.28
C ALA A 21 8.27 -22.83 5.96
N ALA A 22 8.41 -21.72 5.23
CA ALA A 22 8.13 -20.39 5.76
C ALA A 22 6.64 -20.24 6.11
N GLN A 23 5.72 -20.73 5.26
CA GLN A 23 4.28 -20.73 5.55
C GLN A 23 3.94 -21.53 6.82
N ALA A 24 4.60 -22.68 7.01
CA ALA A 24 4.46 -23.48 8.23
C ALA A 24 4.95 -22.73 9.47
N THR A 25 6.07 -22.02 9.38
CA THR A 25 6.60 -21.17 10.47
C THR A 25 5.60 -20.08 10.88
N PHE A 26 4.98 -19.38 9.92
CA PHE A 26 3.96 -18.38 10.23
C PHE A 26 2.75 -18.98 10.96
N ARG A 27 2.27 -20.14 10.51
CA ARG A 27 1.14 -20.85 11.15
C ARG A 27 1.49 -21.33 12.55
N LEU A 28 2.69 -21.89 12.74
CA LEU A 28 3.19 -22.30 14.05
C LEU A 28 3.27 -21.10 15.00
N HIS A 29 3.85 -19.99 14.55
CA HIS A 29 3.96 -18.78 15.36
C HIS A 29 2.58 -18.24 15.75
N ALA A 30 1.60 -18.24 14.84
CA ALA A 30 0.22 -17.86 15.14
C ALA A 30 -0.34 -18.70 16.30
N THR A 31 -0.21 -20.03 16.23
CA THR A 31 -0.65 -20.93 17.31
C THR A 31 0.05 -20.62 18.64
N LEU A 32 1.37 -20.41 18.62
CA LEU A 32 2.14 -20.09 19.82
C LEU A 32 1.69 -18.79 20.51
N VAL A 33 1.19 -17.81 19.74
CA VAL A 33 0.66 -16.55 20.28
C VAL A 33 -0.86 -16.58 20.50
N GLY A 34 -1.49 -17.75 20.47
CA GLY A 34 -2.92 -17.94 20.75
C GLY A 34 -3.85 -17.51 19.62
N VAL A 35 -3.39 -17.56 18.36
CA VAL A 35 -4.19 -17.27 17.16
C VAL A 35 -4.36 -18.57 16.37
N ASP A 36 -5.61 -18.89 16.00
CA ASP A 36 -5.90 -20.06 15.14
C ASP A 36 -5.15 -19.96 13.81
N ALA A 37 -4.28 -20.94 13.52
CA ALA A 37 -3.49 -21.01 12.30
C ALA A 37 -4.33 -20.95 11.00
N ARG A 38 -5.61 -21.36 11.04
CA ARG A 38 -6.54 -21.26 9.89
C ARG A 38 -6.87 -19.83 9.49
N ARG A 39 -6.57 -18.85 10.37
CA ARG A 39 -6.72 -17.42 10.11
C ARG A 39 -5.53 -16.82 9.35
N ILE A 40 -4.44 -17.57 9.16
CA ILE A 40 -3.30 -17.18 8.33
C ILE A 40 -3.45 -17.83 6.95
N ARG A 41 -3.79 -17.04 5.95
CA ARG A 41 -4.06 -17.49 4.57
C ARG A 41 -2.95 -16.99 3.65
N PHE A 42 -2.39 -17.90 2.87
CA PHE A 42 -1.41 -17.58 1.83
C PHE A 42 -2.12 -17.57 0.48
N LEU A 43 -2.00 -16.46 -0.24
CA LEU A 43 -2.62 -16.26 -1.55
C LEU A 43 -1.69 -16.81 -2.65
N GLY A 44 -2.22 -17.69 -3.49
CA GLY A 44 -1.52 -18.13 -4.71
C GLY A 44 -1.60 -17.10 -5.83
N VAL A 45 -1.01 -17.44 -6.98
CA VAL A 45 -1.20 -16.71 -8.23
C VAL A 45 -2.58 -17.07 -8.80
N GLY A 46 -3.36 -16.06 -9.18
CA GLY A 46 -4.67 -16.23 -9.81
C GLY A 46 -4.61 -16.54 -11.30
N SER A 47 -3.60 -16.04 -12.01
CA SER A 47 -3.34 -16.35 -13.43
C SER A 47 -1.85 -16.40 -13.75
N ALA A 48 -1.44 -17.26 -14.69
CA ALA A 48 -0.08 -17.23 -15.24
C ALA A 48 0.13 -16.03 -16.18
N ASP A 49 -0.94 -15.47 -16.73
CA ASP A 49 -0.89 -14.25 -17.54
C ASP A 49 -0.69 -13.01 -16.64
N PRO A 50 0.34 -12.18 -16.86
CA PRO A 50 0.63 -11.03 -16.01
C PRO A 50 -0.50 -10.00 -15.91
N LEU A 51 -1.24 -9.77 -17.01
CA LEU A 51 -2.29 -8.76 -17.05
C LEU A 51 -3.53 -9.26 -16.30
N ASP A 52 -3.90 -10.52 -16.48
CA ASP A 52 -4.98 -11.14 -15.73
C ASP A 52 -4.62 -11.30 -14.25
N GLU A 53 -3.35 -11.57 -13.92
CA GLU A 53 -2.90 -11.58 -12.54
C GLU A 53 -2.98 -10.20 -11.90
N LYS A 54 -2.58 -9.14 -12.61
CA LYS A 54 -2.75 -7.76 -12.14
C LYS A 54 -4.22 -7.45 -11.85
N ARG A 55 -5.14 -7.79 -12.76
CA ARG A 55 -6.59 -7.62 -12.56
C ARG A 55 -7.09 -8.40 -11.35
N ALA A 56 -6.70 -9.67 -11.23
CA ALA A 56 -7.06 -10.52 -10.10
C ALA A 56 -6.55 -9.93 -8.77
N SER A 57 -5.33 -9.39 -8.75
CA SER A 57 -4.75 -8.72 -7.58
C SER A 57 -5.55 -7.50 -7.16
N LEU A 58 -5.91 -6.62 -8.09
CA LEU A 58 -6.75 -5.45 -7.82
C LEU A 58 -8.12 -5.84 -7.28
N HIS A 59 -8.76 -6.87 -7.84
CA HIS A 59 -10.03 -7.39 -7.33
C HIS A 59 -9.91 -7.98 -5.92
N ARG A 60 -8.78 -8.63 -5.59
CA ARG A 60 -8.51 -9.09 -4.22
C ARG A 60 -8.34 -7.91 -3.27
N MET A 61 -7.58 -6.89 -3.66
CA MET A 61 -7.38 -5.69 -2.83
C MET A 61 -8.70 -5.01 -2.49
N ALA A 62 -9.60 -4.82 -3.46
CA ALA A 62 -10.93 -4.24 -3.24
C ALA A 62 -11.80 -4.98 -2.21
N ARG A 63 -11.47 -6.25 -1.91
CA ARG A 63 -12.18 -7.09 -0.92
C ARG A 63 -11.51 -7.10 0.45
N VAL A 64 -10.29 -6.56 0.56
CA VAL A 64 -9.55 -6.47 1.82
C VAL A 64 -10.08 -5.29 2.62
N SER A 65 -10.37 -5.51 3.91
CA SER A 65 -10.87 -4.44 4.78
C SER A 65 -9.80 -3.40 5.13
N VAL A 66 -8.55 -3.83 5.32
CA VAL A 66 -7.39 -2.98 5.62
C VAL A 66 -6.14 -3.66 5.07
N TYR A 67 -5.33 -2.93 4.31
CA TYR A 67 -4.00 -3.36 3.88
C TYR A 67 -2.95 -2.94 4.92
N LEU A 68 -2.06 -3.87 5.26
CA LEU A 68 -1.02 -3.68 6.27
C LEU A 68 0.32 -3.45 5.58
N ASP A 69 0.77 -2.21 5.56
CA ASP A 69 2.09 -1.87 5.05
C ASP A 69 3.17 -2.05 6.12
N THR A 70 4.34 -2.56 5.72
CA THR A 70 5.40 -3.01 6.62
C THR A 70 6.49 -1.95 6.81
N ALA A 71 7.13 -1.92 7.97
CA ALA A 71 8.11 -0.88 8.35
C ALA A 71 9.37 -0.80 7.45
N VAL A 72 9.73 -1.90 6.79
CA VAL A 72 10.90 -1.98 5.90
C VAL A 72 10.47 -2.63 4.59
N GLY A 73 10.85 -2.02 3.46
CA GLY A 73 10.46 -2.49 2.14
C GLY A 73 9.02 -2.15 1.76
N GLY A 74 8.49 -1.05 2.30
CA GLY A 74 7.22 -0.49 1.82
C GLY A 74 7.31 -0.22 0.32
N ASP A 75 6.24 -0.54 -0.40
CA ASP A 75 6.21 -0.49 -1.86
C ASP A 75 5.16 0.52 -2.33
N PHE A 76 5.59 1.45 -3.17
CA PHE A 76 4.74 2.48 -3.73
C PHE A 76 3.63 1.87 -4.57
N GLU A 77 3.97 0.94 -5.46
CA GLU A 77 3.03 0.41 -6.46
C GLU A 77 1.90 -0.37 -5.78
N THR A 78 2.26 -1.29 -4.88
CA THR A 78 1.26 -2.10 -4.17
C THR A 78 0.36 -1.25 -3.26
N VAL A 79 0.91 -0.21 -2.60
CA VAL A 79 0.12 0.72 -1.79
C VAL A 79 -0.79 1.57 -2.68
N ALA A 80 -0.29 2.07 -3.80
CA ALA A 80 -1.08 2.84 -4.75
C ALA A 80 -2.23 2.02 -5.34
N ASP A 81 -1.99 0.76 -5.71
CA ASP A 81 -3.04 -0.17 -6.14
C ASP A 81 -4.14 -0.34 -5.08
N ALA A 82 -3.75 -0.55 -3.81
CA ALA A 82 -4.71 -0.73 -2.73
C ALA A 82 -5.58 0.52 -2.54
N LEU A 83 -4.95 1.69 -2.49
CA LEU A 83 -5.64 2.98 -2.37
C LEU A 83 -6.53 3.27 -3.59
N TRP A 84 -6.07 2.92 -4.80
CA TRP A 84 -6.84 3.05 -6.04
C TRP A 84 -8.11 2.22 -6.01
N MET A 85 -8.04 1.02 -5.43
CA MET A 85 -9.19 0.14 -5.23
C MET A 85 -10.07 0.53 -4.04
N GLY A 86 -9.74 1.62 -3.34
CA GLY A 86 -10.48 2.12 -2.18
C GLY A 86 -10.12 1.45 -0.86
N THR A 87 -9.11 0.59 -0.83
CA THR A 87 -8.69 -0.17 0.35
C THR A 87 -7.86 0.71 1.28
N PRO A 88 -8.27 0.91 2.56
CA PRO A 88 -7.45 1.63 3.53
C PRO A 88 -6.10 0.95 3.75
N VAL A 89 -5.01 1.72 3.69
CA VAL A 89 -3.64 1.24 3.95
C VAL A 89 -3.16 1.82 5.28
N VAL A 90 -2.75 1.00 6.24
CA VAL A 90 -2.08 1.49 7.45
C VAL A 90 -0.57 1.30 7.28
N THR A 91 0.18 2.39 7.38
CA THR A 91 1.64 2.41 7.21
C THR A 91 2.36 2.66 8.53
N LEU A 92 3.47 1.95 8.74
CA LEU A 92 4.41 2.22 9.82
C LEU A 92 5.66 2.91 9.27
N ALA A 93 5.67 4.25 9.33
CA ALA A 93 6.74 5.08 8.84
C ALA A 93 7.98 5.03 9.74
N GLY A 94 9.10 4.64 9.17
CA GLY A 94 10.40 4.68 9.83
C GLY A 94 11.19 5.98 9.55
N HIS A 95 12.51 5.92 9.76
CA HIS A 95 13.42 7.05 9.56
C HIS A 95 14.24 6.98 8.26
N THR A 96 14.12 5.90 7.48
CA THR A 96 14.86 5.70 6.23
C THR A 96 13.96 5.96 5.02
N VAL A 97 14.55 6.25 3.86
CA VAL A 97 13.82 6.38 2.59
C VAL A 97 12.99 5.13 2.30
N ALA A 98 13.58 3.94 2.46
CA ALA A 98 12.91 2.65 2.23
C ALA A 98 11.69 2.41 3.16
N SER A 99 11.66 3.05 4.33
CA SER A 99 10.53 2.99 5.27
C SER A 99 9.49 4.10 5.06
N ARG A 100 9.69 4.95 4.04
CA ARG A 100 8.86 6.12 3.74
C ARG A 100 8.29 6.13 2.33
N VAL A 101 8.62 5.14 1.50
CA VAL A 101 8.10 5.02 0.13
C VAL A 101 6.57 5.03 0.13
N SER A 102 5.94 4.24 1.01
CA SER A 102 4.48 4.19 1.16
C SER A 102 3.85 5.52 1.60
N LEU A 103 4.60 6.39 2.29
CA LEU A 103 4.11 7.72 2.65
C LEU A 103 3.92 8.60 1.42
N ALA A 104 4.78 8.48 0.41
CA ALA A 104 4.64 9.23 -0.82
C ALA A 104 3.34 8.83 -1.56
N ALA A 105 3.00 7.53 -1.55
CA ALA A 105 1.73 7.06 -2.11
C ALA A 105 0.54 7.59 -1.31
N LEU A 106 0.59 7.53 0.03
CA LEU A 106 -0.47 8.07 0.89
C LEU A 106 -0.67 9.57 0.69
N ASP A 107 0.42 10.35 0.66
CA ASP A 107 0.37 11.81 0.49
C ASP A 107 -0.24 12.19 -0.87
N SER A 108 0.22 11.55 -1.94
CA SER A 108 -0.24 11.83 -3.31
C SER A 108 -1.65 11.33 -3.63
N MET A 109 -2.17 10.34 -2.89
CA MET A 109 -3.48 9.71 -3.18
C MET A 109 -4.57 10.01 -2.16
N CYS A 110 -4.23 10.28 -0.90
CA CYS A 110 -5.22 10.41 0.18
C CYS A 110 -5.43 11.86 0.64
N GLY A 111 -4.61 12.82 0.19
CA GLY A 111 -4.72 14.23 0.59
C GLY A 111 -4.81 14.39 2.11
N PRO A 112 -5.82 15.11 2.66
CA PRO A 112 -5.96 15.31 4.11
C PRO A 112 -6.08 14.02 4.93
N ASP A 113 -6.57 12.93 4.35
CA ASP A 113 -6.73 11.64 5.04
C ASP A 113 -5.41 10.86 5.16
N ALA A 114 -4.33 11.26 4.48
CA ALA A 114 -3.01 10.61 4.58
C ALA A 114 -2.51 10.52 6.03
N CYS A 115 -2.75 11.57 6.82
CA CYS A 115 -2.39 11.61 8.25
C CYS A 115 -3.15 10.59 9.11
N ARG A 116 -4.29 10.08 8.64
CA ARG A 116 -5.10 9.07 9.32
C ARG A 116 -4.65 7.65 9.00
N LEU A 117 -3.72 7.48 8.08
CA LEU A 117 -3.25 6.18 7.57
C LEU A 117 -1.77 5.92 7.89
N ALA A 118 -0.96 6.98 8.01
CA ALA A 118 0.42 6.89 8.46
C ALA A 118 0.55 6.83 9.99
N THR A 119 1.43 5.99 10.52
CA THR A 119 1.80 5.88 11.93
C THR A 119 3.31 5.81 12.08
N THR A 120 3.87 6.06 13.27
CA THR A 120 5.33 6.06 13.50
C THR A 120 5.79 5.07 14.57
N ASN A 121 4.86 4.33 15.18
CA ASN A 121 5.15 3.32 16.18
C ASN A 121 4.12 2.18 16.11
N LEU A 122 4.51 1.01 16.64
CA LEU A 122 3.69 -0.20 16.57
C LEU A 122 2.38 -0.12 17.37
N VAL A 123 2.35 0.65 18.45
CA VAL A 123 1.14 0.78 19.28
C VAL A 123 0.05 1.52 18.51
N ASP A 124 0.39 2.64 17.88
CA ASP A 124 -0.54 3.40 17.06
C ASP A 124 -0.90 2.65 15.78
N TYR A 125 0.05 1.94 15.16
CA TYR A 125 -0.19 1.05 14.03
C TYR A 125 -1.27 0.01 14.36
N GLU A 126 -1.10 -0.74 15.45
CA GLU A 126 -2.07 -1.73 15.91
C GLU A 126 -3.43 -1.09 16.24
N ARG A 127 -3.44 0.02 16.98
CA ARG A 127 -4.67 0.73 17.33
C ARG A 127 -5.44 1.20 16.08
N ARG A 128 -4.73 1.72 15.07
CA ARG A 128 -5.36 2.18 13.82
C ARG A 128 -6.04 1.04 13.08
N ILE A 129 -5.38 -0.12 13.00
CA ILE A 129 -5.92 -1.30 12.35
C ILE A 129 -7.18 -1.79 13.08
N VAL A 130 -7.11 -1.92 14.41
CA VAL A 130 -8.26 -2.34 15.23
C VAL A 130 -9.44 -1.39 15.04
N ASN A 131 -9.22 -0.07 15.10
CA ASN A 131 -10.27 0.94 14.91
C ASN A 131 -11.00 0.83 13.56
N LEU A 132 -10.27 0.47 12.49
CA LEU A 132 -10.81 0.26 11.15
C LEU A 132 -11.55 -1.07 11.01
N LEU A 133 -11.13 -2.10 11.74
CA LEU A 133 -11.76 -3.43 11.71
C LEU A 133 -13.03 -3.50 12.57
N GLU A 134 -13.10 -2.73 13.66
CA GLU A 134 -14.23 -2.75 14.60
C GLU A 134 -15.42 -1.88 14.17
N SER A 135 -15.23 -0.93 13.26
CA SER A 135 -16.31 -0.05 12.79
C SER A 135 -16.40 -0.04 11.27
N GLU A 136 -17.38 -0.80 10.78
CA GLU A 136 -17.71 -0.85 9.36
C GLU A 136 -18.10 0.53 8.82
N GLU A 137 -18.90 1.31 9.55
CA GLU A 137 -19.29 2.66 9.15
C GLU A 137 -18.06 3.58 8.94
N ARG A 138 -17.14 3.62 9.90
CA ARG A 138 -15.91 4.44 9.77
C ARG A 138 -15.04 3.97 8.61
N ARG A 139 -14.93 2.65 8.41
CA ARG A 139 -14.17 2.06 7.32
C ARG A 139 -14.79 2.41 5.97
N LEU A 140 -16.10 2.22 5.80
CA LEU A 140 -16.81 2.53 4.55
C LEU A 140 -16.77 4.04 4.25
N GLY A 141 -16.96 4.90 5.25
CA GLY A 141 -16.81 6.35 5.06
C GLY A 141 -15.38 6.75 4.65
N LEU A 142 -14.35 6.00 5.05
CA LEU A 142 -12.98 6.19 4.55
C LEU A 142 -12.82 5.66 3.13
N VAL A 143 -13.38 4.49 2.80
CA VAL A 143 -13.39 3.95 1.43
C VAL A 143 -14.00 4.95 0.46
N ASP A 144 -15.15 5.55 0.80
CA ASP A 144 -15.82 6.55 -0.04
C ASP A 144 -14.93 7.77 -0.30
N ARG A 145 -14.24 8.26 0.74
CA ARG A 145 -13.29 9.38 0.59
C ARG A 145 -12.10 9.01 -0.28
N LEU A 146 -11.54 7.81 -0.13
CA LEU A 146 -10.43 7.33 -0.98
C LEU A 146 -10.87 7.22 -2.45
N LEU A 147 -12.04 6.64 -2.71
CA LEU A 147 -12.59 6.50 -4.06
C LEU A 147 -12.93 7.85 -4.71
N SER A 148 -13.30 8.86 -3.92
CA SER A 148 -13.46 10.24 -4.40
C SER A 148 -12.12 10.93 -4.65
N ALA A 149 -11.14 10.75 -3.76
CA ALA A 149 -9.83 11.39 -3.84
C ALA A 149 -9.03 10.91 -5.06
N ARG A 150 -9.11 9.63 -5.41
CA ARG A 150 -8.35 9.06 -6.55
C ARG A 150 -8.61 9.74 -7.89
N GLN A 151 -9.79 10.35 -8.07
CA GLN A 151 -10.13 11.09 -9.30
C GLN A 151 -9.29 12.36 -9.49
N HIS A 152 -8.70 12.86 -8.41
CA HIS A 152 -7.92 14.09 -8.37
C HIS A 152 -6.51 13.84 -7.81
N ALA A 153 -6.11 12.58 -7.67
CA ALA A 153 -4.82 12.22 -7.11
C ALA A 153 -3.70 12.58 -8.09
N THR A 154 -2.74 13.37 -7.63
CA THR A 154 -1.68 13.95 -8.47
C THR A 154 -0.73 12.90 -9.02
N VAL A 155 -0.61 11.74 -8.36
CA VAL A 155 0.20 10.61 -8.85
C VAL A 155 -0.27 10.10 -10.22
N PHE A 156 -1.55 10.28 -10.57
CA PHE A 156 -2.08 9.86 -11.87
C PHE A 156 -2.18 11.00 -12.89
N ASP A 157 -1.78 12.22 -12.53
CA ASP A 157 -1.66 13.32 -13.49
C ASP A 157 -0.33 13.20 -14.26
N LEU A 158 -0.37 12.38 -15.31
CA LEU A 158 0.79 12.15 -16.17
C LEU A 158 1.29 13.44 -16.85
N ARG A 159 0.39 14.40 -17.15
CA ARG A 159 0.81 15.65 -17.80
C ARG A 159 1.59 16.53 -16.82
N ALA A 160 1.08 16.70 -15.61
CA ALA A 160 1.79 17.44 -14.56
C ALA A 160 3.11 16.77 -14.21
N TRP A 161 3.13 15.43 -14.11
CA TRP A 161 4.36 14.68 -13.85
C TRP A 161 5.40 14.88 -14.96
N THR A 162 5.02 14.72 -16.24
CA THR A 162 5.95 14.92 -17.37
C THR A 162 6.48 16.35 -17.41
N ALA A 163 5.63 17.35 -17.22
CA ALA A 163 6.06 18.75 -17.20
C ALA A 163 7.07 19.03 -16.07
N ALA A 164 6.81 18.50 -14.86
CA ALA A 164 7.73 18.61 -13.72
C ALA A 164 9.06 17.89 -13.99
N PHE A 165 9.00 16.70 -14.59
CA PHE A 165 10.18 15.93 -14.96
C PHE A 165 11.05 16.65 -15.99
N GLU A 166 10.46 17.15 -17.08
CA GLU A 166 11.16 17.94 -18.09
C GLU A 166 11.76 19.24 -17.51
N HIS A 167 11.03 19.89 -16.60
CA HIS A 167 11.56 21.06 -15.89
C HIS A 167 12.81 20.71 -15.09
N GLY A 168 12.80 19.60 -14.35
CA GLY A 168 13.97 19.09 -13.63
C GLY A 168 15.15 18.79 -14.56
N LEU A 169 14.90 18.13 -15.69
CA LEU A 169 15.95 17.86 -16.69
C LEU A 169 16.57 19.15 -17.25
N ARG A 170 15.75 20.15 -17.58
CA ARG A 170 16.21 21.46 -18.04
C ARG A 170 17.08 22.17 -16.99
N ALA A 171 16.68 22.12 -15.71
CA ALA A 171 17.43 22.72 -14.61
C ALA A 171 18.81 22.06 -14.39
N VAL A 172 18.88 20.72 -14.47
CA VAL A 172 20.13 19.96 -14.40
C VAL A 172 21.04 20.27 -15.59
N SER A 173 20.49 20.27 -16.81
CA SER A 173 21.22 20.61 -18.04
C SER A 173 21.82 22.02 -17.98
N ALA A 174 21.04 23.00 -17.56
CA ALA A 174 21.49 24.38 -17.42
C ALA A 174 22.62 24.50 -16.39
N SER A 175 22.50 23.81 -15.25
CA SER A 175 23.51 23.79 -14.19
C SER A 175 24.81 23.09 -14.62
N ALA A 176 24.74 22.16 -15.58
CA ALA A 176 25.88 21.48 -16.18
C ALA A 176 26.48 22.22 -17.39
N GLY A 177 25.94 23.39 -17.78
CA GLY A 177 26.39 24.15 -18.95
C GLY A 177 26.07 23.48 -20.30
N MET A 178 25.17 22.50 -20.32
CA MET A 178 24.76 21.79 -21.53
C MET A 178 23.74 22.63 -22.30
N GLN A 179 24.05 22.96 -23.55
CA GLN A 179 23.15 23.66 -24.47
C GLN A 179 22.11 22.66 -25.04
N PRO A 180 20.84 23.07 -25.21
CA PRO A 180 19.85 22.25 -25.92
C PRO A 180 20.37 21.95 -27.33
N ARG A 181 20.34 20.68 -27.75
CA ARG A 181 20.56 20.37 -29.16
C ARG A 181 19.33 20.86 -29.92
N GLU A 182 19.53 21.74 -30.89
CA GLU A 182 18.46 22.09 -31.83
C GLU A 182 17.98 20.80 -32.51
N GLU A 183 16.69 20.51 -32.40
CA GLU A 183 16.06 19.43 -33.17
C GLU A 183 16.22 19.75 -34.65
N GLN A 184 17.07 19.00 -35.34
CA GLN A 184 17.04 18.96 -36.80
C GLN A 184 15.76 18.24 -37.20
N ALA A 185 14.76 19.03 -37.60
CA ALA A 185 13.49 18.59 -38.17
C ALA A 185 13.68 17.95 -39.55
#